data_AF-A0A2D5VM25-F1
#
_entry.id   AF-A0A2D5VM25-F1
#
_cell.length_a   1.000
_cell.length_b   1.000
_cell.length_c   1.000
_cell.angle_alpha   90.00
_cell.angle_beta   90.00
_cell.angle_gamma   90.00
#
_symmetry.space_group_name_H-M   'P 1'
#
loop_
_entity.id
_entity.type
_entity.pdbx_description
1 polymer ?
#
loop_
_entity_poly.entity_id
_entity_poly.type
_entity_poly.pdbx_seq_one_letter_code
_entity_poly.pdbx_strand_id
1 'polypeptide(L)'
;MKRDMRLGRFEVNEHDVREMKPHVKRVMREVIVISVQHSFVCGQMEYLALSDLFRPVAIGEMAPLYQFTVEDDGGVQAKEVAA
;
A
#
# COMPACT_ATOMS: atom_id res chain seq x y z
N MET A 1 8.96 -20.31 14.28
CA MET A 1 9.44 -19.74 13.00
C MET A 1 9.07 -18.27 13.00
N LYS A 2 10.02 -17.35 13.18
CA LYS A 2 9.72 -15.91 13.07
C LYS A 2 9.42 -15.65 11.58
N ARG A 3 8.17 -15.31 11.25
CA ARG A 3 7.83 -14.86 9.90
C ARG A 3 8.22 -13.39 9.83
N ASP A 4 9.15 -13.08 8.96
CA ASP A 4 9.48 -11.70 8.61
C ASP A 4 8.23 -11.09 7.96
N MET A 5 7.56 -10.19 8.69
CA MET A 5 6.34 -9.56 8.20
C MET A 5 6.74 -8.45 7.22
N ARG A 6 6.38 -8.62 5.95
CA ARG A 6 6.53 -7.60 4.90
C ARG A 6 5.33 -6.67 4.94
N LEU A 7 5.31 -5.83 5.97
CA LEU A 7 4.23 -4.90 6.28
C LEU A 7 4.57 -3.52 5.69
N GLY A 8 3.61 -2.87 5.08
CA GLY A 8 3.77 -1.54 4.52
C GLY A 8 2.50 -0.72 4.62
N ARG A 9 2.66 0.59 4.54
CA ARG A 9 1.58 1.56 4.44
C ARG A 9 1.59 2.21 3.07
N PHE A 10 0.43 2.58 2.56
CA PHE A 10 0.33 3.35 1.32
C PHE A 10 -0.97 4.15 1.30
N GLU A 11 -0.97 5.25 0.54
CA GLU A 11 -2.12 6.14 0.43
C GLU A 11 -2.75 6.03 -0.96
N VAL A 12 -4.09 6.08 -0.99
CA VAL A 12 -4.86 6.17 -2.23
C VAL A 12 -5.96 7.20 -2.04
N ASN A 13 -6.18 8.03 -3.07
CA ASN A 13 -7.29 8.96 -3.07
C ASN A 13 -8.64 8.22 -3.03
N GLU A 14 -9.57 8.66 -2.19
CA GLU A 14 -10.87 7.97 -2.02
C GLU A 14 -11.67 7.91 -3.32
N HIS A 15 -11.54 8.93 -4.18
CA HIS A 15 -12.27 9.00 -5.45
C HIS A 15 -11.80 7.89 -6.39
N ASP A 16 -10.49 7.63 -6.44
CA ASP A 16 -9.91 6.55 -7.25
C ASP A 16 -10.35 5.17 -6.75
N VAL A 17 -10.51 5.00 -5.43
CA VAL A 17 -11.03 3.79 -4.81
C VAL A 17 -12.52 3.60 -5.14
N ARG A 18 -13.33 4.65 -4.99
CA ARG A 18 -14.78 4.61 -5.28
C ARG A 18 -15.07 4.27 -6.73
N GLU A 19 -14.33 4.87 -7.67
CA GLU A 19 -14.45 4.58 -9.10
C GLU A 19 -13.75 3.28 -9.50
N MET A 20 -13.05 2.64 -8.57
CA MET A 20 -12.29 1.42 -8.80
C MET A 20 -11.38 1.56 -10.03
N LYS A 21 -10.60 2.66 -10.05
CA LYS A 21 -9.73 2.98 -11.19
C LYS A 21 -8.72 1.85 -11.45
N PRO A 22 -8.29 1.66 -12.71
CA PRO A 22 -7.44 0.52 -13.07
C PRO A 22 -6.16 0.39 -12.26
N HIS A 23 -5.49 1.51 -11.93
CA HIS A 23 -4.27 1.48 -11.11
C HIS A 23 -4.55 0.98 -9.68
N VAL A 24 -5.65 1.42 -9.06
CA VAL A 24 -6.05 0.95 -7.73
C VAL A 24 -6.32 -0.55 -7.75
N LYS A 25 -7.07 -1.04 -8.74
CA LYS A 25 -7.33 -2.48 -8.88
C LYS A 25 -6.05 -3.29 -9.01
N ARG A 26 -5.05 -2.77 -9.73
CA ARG A 26 -3.75 -3.44 -9.89
C ARG A 26 -2.99 -3.48 -8.57
N VAL A 27 -2.85 -2.35 -7.87
CA VAL A 27 -2.21 -2.30 -6.55
C VAL A 27 -2.90 -3.24 -5.55
N MET A 28 -4.24 -3.25 -5.52
CA MET A 28 -5.02 -4.09 -4.60
C MET A 28 -4.86 -5.60 -4.85
N ARG A 29 -4.34 -6.03 -6.01
CA ARG A 29 -4.01 -7.44 -6.28
C ARG A 29 -2.68 -7.88 -5.68
N GLU A 30 -1.78 -6.92 -5.45
CA GLU A 30 -0.43 -7.17 -4.95
C GLU A 30 -0.34 -7.13 -3.42
N VAL A 31 -1.45 -6.81 -2.74
CA VAL A 31 -1.47 -6.56 -1.30
C VAL A 31 -2.58 -7.34 -0.61
N ILE A 32 -2.34 -7.71 0.65
CA ILE A 32 -3.37 -8.17 1.59
C ILE A 32 -3.62 -7.04 2.58
N VAL A 33 -4.76 -6.36 2.44
CA VAL A 33 -5.14 -5.25 3.32
C VAL A 33 -5.49 -5.78 4.71
N ILE A 34 -4.84 -5.21 5.74
CA ILE A 34 -5.11 -5.49 7.15
C ILE A 34 -6.09 -4.47 7.71
N SER A 35 -5.84 -3.19 7.45
CA SER A 35 -6.68 -2.09 7.93
C SER A 35 -6.61 -0.91 6.99
N VAL A 36 -7.62 -0.05 7.05
CA VAL A 36 -7.67 1.20 6.31
C VAL A 36 -8.17 2.33 7.22
N GLN A 37 -7.57 3.50 7.10
CA GLN A 37 -7.99 4.73 7.75
C GLN A 37 -8.41 5.73 6.68
N HIS A 38 -9.58 6.36 6.85
CA HIS A 38 -10.10 7.33 5.90
C HIS A 38 -10.09 8.74 6.49
N SER A 39 -9.30 9.62 5.87
CA SER A 39 -9.34 11.06 6.14
C SER A 39 -10.40 11.72 5.26
N PHE A 40 -11.61 11.88 5.81
CA PHE A 40 -12.75 12.48 5.10
C PHE A 40 -12.51 13.94 4.69
N VAL A 41 -11.65 14.67 5.42
CA VAL A 41 -11.34 16.08 5.12
C VAL A 41 -10.50 16.20 3.84
N CYS A 42 -9.54 15.29 3.67
CA CYS A 42 -8.59 15.33 2.55
C CYS A 42 -8.94 14.35 1.42
N GLY A 43 -9.96 13.51 1.59
CA GLY A 43 -10.32 12.45 0.65
C GLY A 43 -9.19 11.43 0.44
N GLN A 44 -8.44 11.12 1.50
CA GLN A 44 -7.29 10.20 1.44
C GLN A 44 -7.54 8.97 2.28
N MET A 45 -7.21 7.80 1.74
CA MET A 45 -7.28 6.52 2.43
C MET A 45 -5.87 5.97 2.65
N GLU A 46 -5.47 5.84 3.92
CA GLU A 46 -4.22 5.18 4.30
C GLU A 46 -4.48 3.70 4.57
N TYR A 47 -3.80 2.83 3.83
CA TYR A 47 -3.89 1.39 3.96
C TYR A 47 -2.68 0.85 4.71
N LEU A 48 -2.92 -0.11 5.60
CA LEU A 48 -1.89 -0.98 6.15
C LEU A 48 -2.06 -2.37 5.53
N ALA A 49 -1.02 -2.90 4.90
CA ALA A 49 -1.11 -4.15 4.15
C ALA A 49 0.17 -4.98 4.17
N LEU A 50 0.04 -6.26 3.82
CA LEU A 50 1.15 -7.17 3.52
C LEU A 50 1.38 -7.26 2.02
N SER A 51 2.64 -7.33 1.57
CA SER A 51 2.98 -7.56 0.16
C SER A 51 4.39 -8.11 0.01
N ASP A 52 4.61 -8.93 -1.01
CA ASP A 52 5.94 -9.36 -1.42
C ASP A 52 6.76 -8.23 -2.07
N LEU A 53 6.13 -7.09 -2.37
CA LEU A 53 6.80 -5.87 -2.85
C LEU A 53 7.41 -5.05 -1.70
N PHE A 54 7.02 -5.30 -0.44
CA PHE A 54 7.53 -4.56 0.73
C PHE A 54 8.74 -5.27 1.32
N ARG A 55 9.71 -4.51 1.83
CA ARG A 55 10.81 -5.13 2.60
C ARG A 55 10.30 -5.73 3.92
N PRO A 56 11.01 -6.71 4.48
CA PRO A 56 10.83 -7.13 5.86
C PRO A 56 10.88 -5.96 6.84
N VAL A 57 9.97 -5.98 7.83
CA VAL A 57 9.92 -5.01 8.93
C VAL A 57 10.40 -5.69 10.21
N ALA A 58 11.34 -5.05 10.91
CA ALA A 58 11.85 -5.57 12.17
C ALA A 58 10.82 -5.43 13.29
N ILE A 59 10.95 -6.26 14.34
CA ILE A 59 10.07 -6.15 15.51
C ILE A 59 10.30 -4.79 16.20
N GLY A 60 9.22 -4.05 16.43
CA GLY A 60 9.26 -2.71 17.03
C GLY A 60 9.51 -1.59 16.02
N GLU A 61 9.73 -1.92 14.75
CA GLU A 61 9.81 -0.94 13.67
C GLU A 61 8.40 -0.54 13.20
N MET A 62 8.24 0.75 12.85
CA MET A 62 7.01 1.22 12.22
C MET A 62 6.90 0.70 10.78
N ALA A 63 5.68 0.38 10.35
CA ALA A 63 5.43 0.01 8.96
C ALA A 63 5.83 1.17 8.02
N PRO A 64 6.76 0.94 7.06
CA PRO A 64 7.22 1.98 6.16
C PRO A 64 6.11 2.44 5.21
N LEU A 65 6.19 3.68 4.75
CA LEU A 65 5.27 4.21 3.74
C LEU A 65 5.82 3.90 2.35
N TYR A 66 4.94 3.47 1.44
CA TYR A 66 5.26 3.13 0.06
C TYR A 66 4.42 3.95 -0.90
N GLN A 67 5.05 4.35 -2.00
CA GLN A 67 4.38 4.86 -3.19
C GLN A 67 4.37 3.77 -4.26
N PHE A 68 3.18 3.47 -4.78
CA PHE A 68 3.02 2.53 -5.87
C PHE A 68 3.13 3.25 -7.23
N THR A 69 3.83 2.61 -8.17
CA THR A 69 3.83 2.98 -9.59
C THR A 69 3.29 1.81 -10.39
N VAL A 70 2.33 2.08 -11.27
CA VAL A 70 1.78 1.09 -12.20
C VAL A 70 2.34 1.39 -13.59
N GLU A 71 3.08 0.45 -14.14
CA GLU A 71 3.71 0.56 -15.46
C GLU A 71 2.70 0.25 -16.58
N ASP A 72 3.04 0.68 -17.81
CA ASP A 72 2.17 0.53 -18.99
C ASP A 72 1.86 -0.94 -19.31
N ASP A 73 2.80 -1.84 -19.00
CA ASP A 73 2.70 -3.28 -19.25
C ASP A 73 1.83 -4.04 -18.23
N GLY A 74 1.43 -3.39 -17.12
CA GLY A 74 0.76 -4.10 -16.02
C GLY A 74 1.54 -4.17 -14.73
N GLY A 75 2.86 -3.98 -14.79
CA GLY A 75 3.77 -4.10 -13.66
C GLY A 75 3.40 -3.16 -12.53
N VAL A 76 3.58 -3.63 -11.30
CA VAL A 76 3.37 -2.84 -10.08
C VAL A 76 4.69 -2.80 -9.32
N GLN A 77 5.18 -1.60 -9.05
CA GLN A 77 6.36 -1.38 -8.23
C GLN A 77 5.97 -0.61 -6.97
N ALA A 78 6.58 -0.97 -5.84
CA ALA A 78 6.44 -0.26 -4.57
C ALA A 78 7.79 0.36 -4.19
N LYS A 79 7.82 1.67 -4.00
CA LYS A 79 9.01 2.39 -3.54
C LYS A 79 8.76 2.95 -2.15
N GLU A 80 9.61 2.58 -1.19
CA GLU A 80 9.59 3.18 0.15
C GLU A 80 9.88 4.69 0.04
N VAL A 81 9.04 5.49 0.69
CA VAL A 81 9.19 6.95 0.76
C VAL A 81 9.61 7.35 2.17
N ALA A 82 10.54 8.30 2.27
CA ALA A 82 10.89 8.88 3.56
C ALA A 82 9.69 9.64 4.11
N ALA A 83 9.31 9.32 5.35
CA ALA A 83 8.29 10.06 6.09
C ALA A 83 8.77 11.49 6.42
#